data_AF-A0A349JXB2-F1
#
_entry.id   AF-A0A349JXB2-F1
#
_cell.length_a   1.000
_cell.length_b   1.000
_cell.length_c   1.000
_cell.angle_alpha   90.00
_cell.angle_beta   90.00
_cell.angle_gamma   90.00
#
_symmetry.space_group_name_H-M   'P 1'
#
loop_
_entity.id
_entity.type
_entity.pdbx_description
1 polymer ?
#
loop_
_entity_poly.entity_id
_entity_poly.type
_entity_poly.pdbx_seq_one_letter_code
_entity_poly.pdbx_strand_id
1 'polypeptide(L)'
;MRGSNASVLSESALLGDLSPADLRPEDRTMARVPDVVGLPVRTAARRLHEAGLRVELDGSGVVRKMVPEAGSMVSPGDTVRVASVVASADESEDD
;
A
#
# COMPACT_ATOMS: atom_id res chain seq x y z
N MET A 1 -41.38 49.16 -10.25
CA MET A 1 -40.68 48.56 -11.40
C MET A 1 -39.30 48.13 -10.92
N ARG A 2 -39.01 46.82 -10.92
CA ARG A 2 -37.68 46.17 -10.89
C ARG A 2 -36.79 46.48 -9.66
N GLY A 3 -36.31 45.54 -8.88
CA GLY A 3 -36.27 44.08 -8.97
C GLY A 3 -35.41 43.60 -7.81
N SER A 4 -35.74 42.41 -7.32
CA SER A 4 -34.98 41.62 -6.35
C SER A 4 -33.49 41.58 -6.68
N ASN A 5 -32.65 41.41 -5.65
CA ASN A 5 -31.63 40.36 -5.55
C ASN A 5 -31.01 40.46 -4.15
N ALA A 6 -31.46 39.63 -3.22
CA ALA A 6 -30.94 38.27 -3.00
C ALA A 6 -29.65 38.32 -2.17
N SER A 7 -29.80 37.80 -0.94
CA SER A 7 -28.78 37.43 0.04
C SER A 7 -27.45 37.04 -0.58
N VAL A 8 -26.38 37.72 -0.19
CA VAL A 8 -25.00 37.21 -0.33
C VAL A 8 -24.13 37.78 0.77
N LEU A 9 -24.06 37.10 1.92
CA LEU A 9 -22.89 37.12 2.83
C LEU A 9 -22.88 35.80 3.62
N SER A 10 -22.70 34.68 2.91
CA SER A 10 -22.20 33.45 3.55
C SER A 10 -20.68 33.52 3.54
N GLU A 11 -20.11 34.20 4.53
CA GLU A 11 -18.69 34.21 4.79
C GLU A 11 -18.49 33.82 6.25
N SER A 12 -18.08 32.58 6.48
CA SER A 12 -17.29 32.17 7.64
C SER A 12 -16.81 30.75 7.40
N ALA A 13 -15.55 30.68 6.99
CA ALA A 13 -14.75 29.49 7.04
C ALA A 13 -14.83 28.87 8.45
N LEU A 14 -15.47 27.71 8.56
CA LEU A 14 -15.20 26.76 9.63
C LEU A 14 -14.33 25.66 9.04
N LEU A 15 -13.05 25.99 9.05
CA LEU A 15 -11.90 25.12 8.96
C LEU A 15 -12.09 23.93 9.93
N GLY A 16 -12.30 22.71 9.42
CA GLY A 16 -12.42 21.58 10.33
C GLY A 16 -12.97 20.27 9.78
N ASP A 17 -12.69 19.89 8.54
CA ASP A 17 -12.80 18.48 8.12
C ASP A 17 -12.12 18.27 6.76
N LEU A 18 -10.82 18.48 6.69
CA LEU A 18 -10.05 17.70 5.72
C LEU A 18 -9.73 16.38 6.42
N SER A 19 -10.73 15.50 6.51
CA SER A 19 -10.47 14.09 6.75
C SER A 19 -9.50 13.64 5.65
N PRO A 20 -8.35 13.04 5.98
CA PRO A 20 -7.40 12.52 4.99
C PRO A 20 -7.98 11.40 4.11
N ALA A 21 -9.26 11.07 4.27
CA ALA A 21 -10.01 10.08 3.49
C ALA A 21 -10.47 10.57 2.10
N ASP A 22 -10.41 11.87 1.79
CA ASP A 22 -10.80 12.40 0.46
C ASP A 22 -9.68 12.31 -0.59
N LEU A 23 -8.54 11.70 -0.27
CA LEU A 23 -7.65 11.16 -1.27
C LEU A 23 -8.34 9.94 -1.91
N ARG A 24 -9.20 10.20 -2.89
CA ARG A 24 -9.69 9.17 -3.83
C ARG A 24 -8.44 8.46 -4.39
N PRO A 25 -8.23 7.16 -4.10
CA PRO A 25 -7.02 6.46 -4.54
C PRO A 25 -6.96 6.23 -6.06
N GLU A 26 -7.97 6.68 -6.81
CA GLU A 26 -8.13 6.44 -8.25
C GLU A 26 -7.23 7.33 -9.14
N ASP A 27 -6.78 8.50 -8.66
CA ASP A 27 -6.16 9.52 -9.54
C ASP A 27 -4.62 9.45 -9.66
N ARG A 28 -3.98 8.45 -9.06
CA ARG A 28 -2.55 8.13 -9.28
C ARG A 28 -2.39 6.63 -9.43
N THR A 29 -2.75 6.14 -10.62
CA THR A 29 -3.03 4.75 -11.05
C THR A 29 -1.92 3.69 -10.84
N MET A 30 -0.88 3.97 -10.05
CA MET A 30 0.20 3.03 -9.80
C MET A 30 0.43 2.86 -8.30
N ALA A 31 0.38 1.62 -7.84
CA ALA A 31 0.78 1.23 -6.50
C ALA A 31 2.30 1.08 -6.46
N ARG A 32 2.94 1.60 -5.42
CA ARG A 32 4.39 1.42 -5.22
C ARG A 32 4.62 0.08 -4.52
N VAL A 33 5.50 -0.75 -5.06
CA VAL A 33 5.89 -2.01 -4.42
C VAL A 33 6.63 -1.69 -3.12
N PRO A 34 6.14 -2.10 -1.94
CA PRO A 34 6.86 -1.92 -0.69
C PRO A 34 8.13 -2.77 -0.68
N ASP A 35 9.19 -2.25 -0.05
CA ASP A 35 10.39 -3.04 0.17
C ASP A 35 10.13 -4.11 1.23
N VAL A 36 10.29 -5.37 0.82
CA VAL A 36 10.15 -6.54 1.67
C VAL A 36 11.37 -7.45 1.61
N VAL A 37 12.45 -7.01 0.96
CA VAL A 37 13.71 -7.75 0.92
C VAL A 37 14.32 -7.79 2.32
N GLY A 38 14.81 -8.95 2.74
CA GLY A 38 15.32 -9.17 4.09
C GLY A 38 14.23 -9.46 5.14
N LEU A 39 12.95 -9.38 4.78
CA LEU A 39 11.86 -9.81 5.66
C LEU A 39 11.54 -11.31 5.48
N PRO A 40 10.97 -11.97 6.50
CA PRO A 40 10.37 -13.29 6.34
C PRO A 40 9.24 -13.24 5.31
N VAL A 41 9.11 -14.26 4.47
CA VAL A 41 8.07 -14.33 3.42
C VAL A 41 6.65 -14.10 3.95
N ARG A 42 6.35 -14.52 5.18
CA ARG A 42 5.05 -14.27 5.84
C ARG A 42 4.79 -12.76 6.04
N THR A 43 5.76 -12.05 6.60
CA THR A 43 5.67 -10.60 6.83
C THR A 43 5.66 -9.84 5.51
N ALA A 44 6.49 -10.26 4.57
CA ALA A 44 6.54 -9.71 3.21
C ALA A 44 5.19 -9.82 2.51
N ALA A 45 4.58 -11.01 2.54
CA ALA A 45 3.30 -11.27 1.92
C ALA A 45 2.18 -10.40 2.51
N ARG A 46 2.16 -10.24 3.84
CA ARG A 46 1.17 -9.38 4.51
C ARG A 46 1.30 -7.92 4.06
N ARG A 47 2.51 -7.37 4.04
CA ARG A 47 2.75 -5.98 3.61
C ARG A 47 2.35 -5.74 2.15
N LEU A 48 2.63 -6.69 1.28
CA LEU A 48 2.24 -6.63 -0.12
C LEU A 48 0.71 -6.71 -0.29
N HIS A 49 0.03 -7.57 0.48
CA HIS A 49 -1.44 -7.62 0.48
C HIS A 49 -2.08 -6.34 1.04
N GLU A 50 -1.50 -5.75 2.09
CA GLU A 50 -1.94 -4.44 2.64
C GLU A 50 -1.79 -3.32 1.60
N ALA A 51 -0.80 -3.42 0.71
CA ALA A 51 -0.63 -2.50 -0.43
C ALA A 51 -1.58 -2.80 -1.61
N GLY A 52 -2.47 -3.80 -1.49
CA GLY A 52 -3.39 -4.20 -2.55
C GLY A 52 -2.71 -4.97 -3.69
N LEU A 53 -1.55 -5.58 -3.44
CA LEU A 53 -0.79 -6.36 -4.41
C LEU A 53 -0.96 -7.86 -4.14
N ARG A 54 -0.90 -8.66 -5.22
CA ARG A 54 -0.84 -10.12 -5.11
C ARG A 54 0.60 -10.56 -4.92
N VAL A 55 0.78 -11.68 -4.25
CA VAL A 55 2.10 -12.21 -3.92
C VAL A 55 2.20 -13.65 -4.37
N GLU A 56 3.26 -13.94 -5.12
CA GLU A 56 3.64 -15.30 -5.47
C GLU A 56 4.96 -15.61 -4.76
N LEU A 57 4.88 -16.45 -3.74
CA LEU A 57 6.02 -16.83 -2.92
C LEU A 57 6.69 -18.09 -3.51
N ASP A 58 7.99 -17.98 -3.76
CA ASP A 58 8.86 -19.10 -4.12
C ASP A 58 9.80 -19.39 -2.92
N GLY A 59 9.42 -20.40 -2.14
CA GLY A 59 10.10 -20.82 -0.91
C GLY A 59 9.44 -20.32 0.39
N SER A 60 10.11 -20.57 1.52
CA SER A 60 9.51 -20.46 2.87
C SER A 60 10.34 -19.63 3.86
N GLY A 61 11.43 -18.99 3.42
CA GLY A 61 12.39 -18.36 4.32
C GLY A 61 12.42 -16.83 4.26
N VAL A 62 13.62 -16.27 4.13
CA VAL A 62 13.83 -14.82 4.06
C VAL A 62 13.85 -14.39 2.59
N VAL A 63 13.11 -13.33 2.27
CA VAL A 63 13.10 -12.75 0.93
C VAL A 63 14.49 -12.27 0.58
N ARG A 64 15.08 -12.84 -0.47
CA ARG A 64 16.36 -12.35 -1.02
C ARG A 64 16.18 -11.56 -2.30
N LYS A 65 15.11 -11.87 -3.04
CA LYS A 65 14.83 -11.26 -4.32
C LYS A 65 13.34 -11.14 -4.50
N MET A 66 12.92 -10.08 -5.17
CA MET A 66 11.55 -9.93 -5.64
C MET A 66 11.51 -9.26 -7.00
N VAL A 67 10.44 -9.55 -7.73
CA VAL A 67 10.18 -9.02 -9.06
C VAL A 67 8.68 -8.70 -9.13
N PRO A 68 8.28 -7.44 -9.38
CA PRO A 68 9.12 -6.25 -9.57
C PRO A 68 9.93 -5.82 -8.33
N GLU A 69 10.97 -5.01 -8.52
CA GLU A 69 11.84 -4.54 -7.42
C GLU A 69 11.14 -3.57 -6.47
N ALA A 70 11.75 -3.35 -5.29
CA ALA A 70 11.21 -2.46 -4.27
C ALA A 70 11.14 -1.04 -4.81
N GLY A 71 10.01 -0.40 -4.56
CA GLY A 71 9.75 0.94 -5.04
C GLY A 71 9.36 1.03 -6.51
N SER A 72 9.27 -0.11 -7.23
CA SER A 72 8.69 -0.13 -8.58
C SER A 72 7.24 0.34 -8.53
N MET A 73 6.83 1.05 -9.58
CA MET A 73 5.44 1.43 -9.77
C MET A 73 4.75 0.31 -10.55
N VAL A 74 3.77 -0.34 -9.93
CA VAL A 74 3.00 -1.44 -10.50
C VAL A 74 1.53 -1.09 -10.52
N SER A 75 0.73 -1.82 -11.31
CA SER A 75 -0.71 -1.63 -11.27
C SER A 75 -1.27 -2.20 -9.96
N PRO A 76 -2.26 -1.55 -9.32
CA PRO A 76 -2.97 -2.16 -8.20
C PRO A 76 -3.47 -3.56 -8.58
N GLY A 77 -3.22 -4.56 -7.72
CA GLY A 77 -3.54 -5.95 -8.00
C GLY A 77 -2.51 -6.73 -8.83
N ASP A 78 -1.38 -6.12 -9.22
CA ASP A 78 -0.28 -6.84 -9.84
C ASP A 78 0.29 -7.92 -8.92
N THR A 79 0.85 -8.96 -9.52
CA THR A 79 1.50 -10.06 -8.81
C THR A 79 3.00 -9.80 -8.67
N VAL A 80 3.45 -9.68 -7.41
CA VAL A 80 4.86 -9.61 -7.06
C VAL A 80 5.37 -11.02 -6.77
N ARG A 81 6.33 -11.49 -7.57
CA ARG A 81 7.05 -12.75 -7.35
C ARG A 81 8.17 -12.51 -6.36
N VAL A 82 8.23 -13.34 -5.33
CA VAL A 82 9.18 -13.20 -4.25
C VAL A 82 9.95 -14.51 -4.12
N ALA A 83 11.26 -14.46 -4.37
CA ALA A 83 12.15 -15.59 -4.18
C ALA A 83 12.81 -15.50 -2.80
N SER A 84 12.60 -16.53 -2.01
CA SER A 84 13.20 -16.68 -0.69
C SER A 84 14.22 -17.80 -0.71
N VAL A 85 15.27 -17.65 0.09
CA VAL A 85 16.09 -18.79 0.46
C VAL A 85 15.57 -19.31 1.79
N VAL A 86 15.54 -20.63 1.93
CA VAL A 86 15.34 -21.24 3.24
C VAL A 86 16.49 -20.76 4.11
N ALA A 87 16.22 -19.80 4.98
CA ALA A 87 17.04 -19.66 6.16
C ALA A 87 16.67 -20.90 6.94
N SER A 88 17.59 -21.86 7.04
CA SER A 88 17.49 -23.00 7.93
C SER A 88 17.15 -22.45 9.30
N ALA A 89 15.86 -22.41 9.64
CA ALA A 89 15.38 -22.20 10.98
C ALA A 89 15.46 -23.57 11.64
N ASP A 90 16.70 -24.02 11.84
CA ASP A 90 17.01 -24.88 12.96
C ASP A 90 16.73 -24.06 14.24
N GLU A 91 15.92 -24.67 15.12
CA GLU A 91 15.78 -24.44 16.55
C GLU A 91 15.12 -23.13 17.07
N SER A 92 13.83 -23.25 17.43
CA SER A 92 13.35 -22.80 18.75
C SER A 92 12.13 -23.64 19.14
N GLU A 93 12.42 -24.81 19.71
CA GLU A 93 11.50 -25.54 20.59
C GLU A 93 11.91 -25.11 22.01
N ASP A 94 11.23 -24.11 22.60
CA ASP A 94 11.36 -23.62 23.98
C ASP A 94 10.33 -22.46 24.09
N ASP A 95 9.30 -22.44 24.94
CA ASP A 95 9.06 -22.94 26.30
C ASP A 95 7.55 -23.21 26.49
#